data_AF-A0A6L3C539-F1
#
_entry.id   AF-A0A6L3C539-F1
#
_cell.length_a   1.000
_cell.length_b   1.000
_cell.length_c   1.000
_cell.angle_alpha   90.00
_cell.angle_beta   90.00
_cell.angle_gamma   90.00
#
_symmetry.space_group_name_H-M   'P 1'
#
loop_
_entity.id
_entity.type
_entity.pdbx_description
1 polymer ?
#
loop_
_entity_poly.entity_id
_entity_poly.type
_entity_poly.pdbx_seq_one_letter_code
_entity_poly.pdbx_strand_id
1 'polypeptide(L)' 'PVDPSSIHMPSPSYWPLFTAIGVALIGGGLLSHYALSFVGGIITMVGTIAWANEPPSAPSDHH' A
#
# COMPACT_ATOMS: atom_id res chain seq x y z
N PRO A 1 13.68 31.95 -6.29
CA PRO A 1 13.69 30.86 -5.27
C PRO A 1 12.24 30.45 -4.98
N VAL A 2 11.95 29.16 -4.83
CA VAL A 2 10.60 28.69 -4.44
C VAL A 2 10.47 28.68 -2.92
N ASP A 3 9.30 29.04 -2.40
CA ASP A 3 9.02 29.01 -0.96
C ASP A 3 8.81 27.55 -0.51
N PRO A 4 9.65 26.99 0.40
CA PRO A 4 9.49 25.62 0.88
C PRO A 4 8.13 25.34 1.52
N SER A 5 7.47 26.34 2.09
CA SER A 5 6.15 26.19 2.71
C SER A 5 5.03 25.97 1.69
N SER A 6 5.27 26.27 0.41
CA SER A 6 4.33 26.00 -0.69
C SER A 6 4.33 24.53 -1.15
N ILE A 7 5.30 23.74 -0.70
CA ILE A 7 5.42 22.31 -1.02
C ILE A 7 4.59 21.49 -0.02
N HIS A 8 3.45 21.00 -0.50
CA HIS A 8 2.66 19.98 0.21
C HIS A 8 3.23 18.60 -0.13
N MET A 9 3.52 17.81 0.89
CA MET A 9 3.94 16.42 0.70
C MET A 9 2.69 15.52 0.59
N PRO A 10 2.75 14.42 -0.18
CA PRO A 10 1.72 13.39 -0.14
C PRO A 10 1.54 12.85 1.27
N SER A 11 0.31 12.46 1.63
CA SER A 11 0.07 11.79 2.90
C SER A 11 0.80 10.45 2.96
N PRO A 12 1.33 10.04 4.13
CA PRO A 12 1.87 8.70 4.32
C PRO A 12 0.82 7.62 4.00
N SER A 13 1.24 6.53 3.36
CA SER A 13 0.39 5.40 2.99
C SER A 13 0.92 4.10 3.60
N TYR A 14 0.03 3.29 4.17
CA TYR A 14 0.34 1.96 4.70
C TYR A 14 0.12 0.83 3.68
N TRP A 15 -0.61 1.08 2.59
CA TRP A 15 -0.93 0.03 1.61
C TRP A 15 0.27 -0.65 0.94
N PRO A 16 1.40 0.04 0.66
CA PRO A 16 2.61 -0.62 0.16
C PRO A 16 3.12 -1.74 1.08
N LEU A 17 3.06 -1.53 2.40
CA LEU A 17 3.50 -2.53 3.38
C LEU A 17 2.64 -3.79 3.33
N PHE A 18 1.30 -3.63 3.34
CA PHE A 18 0.38 -4.77 3.25
C PHE A 18 0.53 -5.53 1.93
N THR A 19 0.71 -4.80 0.82
CA THR A 19 0.95 -5.40 -0.49
C THR A 19 2.23 -6.24 -0.49
N ALA A 20 3.32 -5.72 0.09
CA ALA A 20 4.59 -6.45 0.21
C ALA A 20 4.47 -7.71 1.08
N ILE A 21 3.72 -7.64 2.20
CA ILE A 21 3.42 -8.81 3.04
C ILE A 21 2.67 -9.88 2.23
N GLY A 22 1.67 -9.49 1.44
CA GLY A 22 0.95 -10.40 0.54
C GLY A 22 1.89 -11.08 -0.47
N VAL A 23 2.77 -10.30 -1.10
CA VAL A 23 3.75 -10.83 -2.08
C VAL A 23 4.73 -11.80 -1.40
N ALA A 24 5.21 -11.46 -0.20
CA ALA A 24 6.07 -12.34 0.58
C ALA A 24 5.37 -13.66 0.94
N LEU A 25 4.08 -13.63 1.29
CA LEU A 25 3.28 -14.83 1.53
C LEU A 25 3.06 -15.66 0.27
N ILE A 26 2.92 -15.03 -0.91
CA ILE A 26 2.89 -15.74 -2.19
C ILE A 26 4.18 -16.55 -2.37
N GLY A 27 5.32 -15.87 -2.32
CA GLY A 27 6.63 -16.52 -2.49
C GLY A 27 6.89 -17.59 -1.44
N GLY A 28 6.70 -17.26 -0.16
CA GLY A 28 6.87 -18.20 0.96
C GLY A 28 5.91 -19.39 0.87
N GLY A 29 4.66 -19.17 0.47
CA GLY A 29 3.68 -20.23 0.30
C GLY A 29 4.00 -21.17 -0.86
N LEU A 30 4.56 -20.66 -1.96
CA LEU A 30 4.95 -21.49 -3.10
C LEU A 30 6.09 -22.45 -2.72
N LEU A 31 6.92 -22.06 -1.76
CA LEU A 31 8.03 -22.86 -1.24
C LEU A 31 7.64 -23.80 -0.10
N SER A 32 6.46 -23.61 0.53
CA SER A 32 6.08 -24.33 1.75
C SER A 32 4.70 -24.98 1.67
N HIS A 33 3.64 -24.17 1.55
CA HIS A 33 2.26 -24.64 1.49
C HIS A 33 1.39 -23.71 0.65
N TYR A 34 0.77 -24.25 -0.42
CA TYR A 34 0.01 -23.45 -1.40
C TYR A 34 -1.15 -22.62 -0.82
N ALA A 35 -1.77 -23.07 0.28
CA ALA A 35 -2.76 -22.26 1.00
C ALA A 35 -2.23 -20.88 1.41
N LEU A 36 -0.96 -20.77 1.82
CA LEU A 36 -0.35 -19.48 2.15
C LEU A 36 -0.21 -18.59 0.91
N SER A 37 0.06 -19.17 -0.26
CA SER A 37 0.10 -18.39 -1.51
C SER A 37 -1.26 -17.85 -1.89
N PHE A 38 -2.32 -18.62 -1.65
CA PHE A 38 -3.68 -18.16 -1.91
C PHE A 38 -4.06 -17.00 -0.98
N VAL A 39 -3.75 -17.11 0.31
CA VAL A 39 -3.93 -16.02 1.29
C VAL A 39 -3.12 -14.78 0.89
N GLY A 40 -1.85 -14.97 0.52
CA GLY A 40 -0.98 -13.91 0.03
C GLY A 40 -1.55 -13.22 -1.21
N GLY A 41 -2.09 -13.99 -2.16
CA GLY A 41 -2.75 -13.49 -3.37
C GLY A 41 -3.94 -12.59 -3.07
N ILE A 42 -4.79 -12.96 -2.11
CA ILE A 42 -5.91 -12.13 -1.66
C ILE A 42 -5.40 -10.83 -1.05
N ILE A 43 -4.40 -10.89 -0.17
CA ILE A 43 -3.83 -9.71 0.50
C ILE A 43 -3.21 -8.76 -0.53
N THR A 44 -2.42 -9.29 -1.48
CA THR A 44 -1.83 -8.48 -2.55
C THR A 44 -2.90 -7.84 -3.42
N MET A 45 -3.95 -8.57 -3.80
CA MET A 45 -5.05 -8.03 -4.62
C MET A 45 -5.81 -6.91 -3.90
N VAL A 46 -6.19 -7.12 -2.64
CA VAL A 46 -6.88 -6.09 -1.85
C VAL A 46 -5.97 -4.90 -1.61
N GLY A 47 -4.70 -5.14 -1.27
CA GLY A 47 -3.72 -4.09 -1.03
C GLY A 47 -3.49 -3.20 -2.24
N THR A 48 -3.35 -3.78 -3.44
CA THR A 48 -3.17 -2.99 -4.67
C THR A 48 -4.42 -2.22 -5.06
N ILE A 49 -5.62 -2.83 -4.95
CA ILE A 49 -6.88 -2.14 -5.25
C ILE A 49 -7.09 -0.98 -4.27
N ALA A 50 -6.88 -1.21 -2.98
CA ALA A 50 -7.08 -0.17 -1.97
C ALA A 50 -6.03 0.94 -2.08
N TRP A 51 -4.78 0.60 -2.38
CA TRP A 51 -3.73 1.59 -2.67
C TRP A 51 -4.08 2.44 -3.89
N ALA A 52 -4.54 1.81 -4.98
CA ALA A 52 -4.92 2.52 -6.20
C ALA A 52 -6.08 3.51 -6.00
N ASN A 53 -6.92 3.28 -4.98
CA ASN A 53 -8.06 4.13 -4.64
C ASN A 53 -7.78 5.05 -3.44
N GLU A 54 -6.56 5.07 -2.90
CA GLU A 54 -6.20 5.94 -1.79
C GLU A 54 -6.10 7.41 -2.25
N PRO A 55 -6.63 8.37 -1.48
CA PRO A 55 -6.46 9.79 -1.78
C PRO A 55 -4.96 10.19 -1.79
N PRO A 56 -4.49 10.93 -2.80
CA PRO A 56 -3.07 11.27 -2.94
C PRO A 56 -2.58 12.36 -1.97
N SER A 57 -3.50 13.04 -1.29
CA SER A 57 -3.20 14.09 -0.32
C SER A 57 -4.22 14.05 0.81
N ALA A 58 -3.77 14.36 2.03
CA ALA A 58 -4.67 14.55 3.15
C ALA A 58 -5.66 15.69 2.84
N PRO A 59 -6.91 15.62 3.30
CA PRO A 59 -7.81 16.76 3.22
C PRO A 59 -7.13 18.00 3.81
N SER A 60 -7.20 19.13 3.11
CA SER A 60 -6.71 20.39 3.64
C SER A 60 -7.49 20.76 4.90
N ASP A 61 -6.80 20.96 6.02
CA ASP A 61 -7.40 21.56 7.22
C ASP A 61 -7.85 22.99 6.85
N HIS A 62 -9.14 23.14 6.55
CA HIS A 62 -9.77 24.45 6.40
C HIS A 62 -9.96 25.06 7.79
N HIS A 63 -8.90 25.69 8.31
CA HIS A 63 -8.97 26.62 9.45
C HIS A 63 -8.91 28.06 8.96
#